data_AF-A0A8J2MX25-F1
#
_entry.id   AF-A0A8J2MX25-F1
#
_cell.length_a   1.000
_cell.length_b   1.000
_cell.length_c   1.000
_cell.angle_alpha   90.00
_cell.angle_beta   90.00
_cell.angle_gamma   90.00
#
_symmetry.space_group_name_H-M   'P 1'
#
loop_
_entity.id
_entity.type
_entity.pdbx_description
1 polymer ?
#
loop_
_entity_poly.entity_id
_entity_poly.type
_entity_poly.pdbx_seq_one_letter_code
_entity_poly.pdbx_strand_id
1 'polypeptide(L)'
;MTLYLDHIGRSWKKILRCGNTTLPFSAVDADTVQNLELLAPTYSDIDKSLVVDLMERGEIFSSQQDRDIRKILLENICAFPGVIRSLRTFFETHKYLEPLCEALRQLLGEQMKRTIRSSFTGLFFTPSKNMVQVNETEDVEIQVALSQQEAMMVAYTELWAFCSRHFDGLTASTPRKETGEPKPLVKGPNPVVWQHLARFALSRGFRISHAQAITKKQEHYHAQLAIDYLRKAKPMCSDFSDDHV
;
A
#
# COMPACT_ATOMS: atom_id res chain seq x y z
N MET A 1 7.07 -0.78 12.16
CA MET A 1 6.09 -1.62 12.86
C MET A 1 5.69 -1.00 14.20
N THR A 2 6.65 -0.65 15.06
CA THR A 2 6.41 0.08 16.33
C THR A 2 5.63 1.38 16.15
N LEU A 3 5.91 2.16 15.10
CA LEU A 3 5.19 3.41 14.81
C LEU A 3 3.68 3.23 14.58
N TYR A 4 3.25 2.11 13.96
CA TYR A 4 1.82 1.88 13.70
C TYR A 4 1.09 1.48 15.00
N LEU A 5 1.69 0.59 15.80
CA LEU A 5 1.12 0.17 17.08
C LEU A 5 1.10 1.33 18.09
N ASP A 6 2.16 2.13 18.13
CA ASP A 6 2.22 3.38 18.91
C ASP A 6 1.13 4.36 18.45
N HIS A 7 0.92 4.49 17.14
CA HIS A 7 -0.17 5.31 16.62
C HIS A 7 -1.55 4.79 17.04
N ILE A 8 -1.82 3.47 17.01
CA ILE A 8 -3.08 2.90 17.54
C ILE A 8 -3.24 3.31 19.02
N GLY A 9 -2.22 3.04 19.85
CA GLY A 9 -2.27 3.35 21.28
C GLY A 9 -2.51 4.85 21.57
N ARG A 10 -1.82 5.73 20.85
CA ARG A 10 -2.01 7.19 20.95
C ARG A 10 -3.40 7.63 20.49
N SER A 11 -3.95 6.98 19.47
CA SER A 11 -5.28 7.30 18.94
C SER A 11 -6.36 7.00 19.97
N TRP A 12 -6.35 5.80 20.54
CA TRP A 12 -7.29 5.42 21.60
C TRP A 12 -7.09 6.24 22.87
N LYS A 13 -5.85 6.56 23.25
CA LYS A 13 -5.58 7.47 24.37
C LYS A 13 -6.17 8.86 24.15
N LYS A 14 -6.16 9.37 22.91
CA LYS A 14 -6.77 10.66 22.56
C LYS A 14 -8.29 10.58 22.65
N ILE A 15 -8.90 9.52 22.13
CA ILE A 15 -10.35 9.29 22.17
C ILE A 15 -10.85 9.18 23.62
N LEU A 16 -10.13 8.45 24.47
CA LEU A 16 -10.50 8.19 25.87
C LEU A 16 -10.23 9.35 26.83
N ARG A 17 -9.74 10.50 26.35
CA ARG A 17 -9.41 11.64 27.20
C ARG A 17 -10.67 12.43 27.55
N CYS A 18 -11.07 12.39 28.81
CA CYS A 18 -12.19 13.15 29.36
C CYS A 18 -11.66 14.24 30.30
N GLY A 19 -11.40 15.44 29.74
CA GLY A 19 -10.80 16.55 30.48
C GLY A 19 -9.37 16.25 30.95
N ASN A 20 -9.19 16.25 32.28
CA ASN A 20 -7.91 15.94 32.92
C ASN A 20 -7.70 14.44 33.18
N THR A 21 -8.73 13.63 32.99
CA THR A 21 -8.69 12.18 33.22
C THR A 21 -8.69 11.44 31.89
N THR A 22 -8.00 10.30 31.82
CA THR A 22 -8.10 9.37 30.69
C THR A 22 -8.81 8.12 31.19
N LEU A 23 -9.88 7.70 30.51
CA LEU A 23 -10.55 6.46 30.85
C LEU A 23 -9.61 5.26 30.67
N PRO A 24 -9.74 4.21 31.49
CA PRO A 24 -8.95 3.00 31.30
C PRO A 24 -9.30 2.35 29.96
N PHE A 25 -8.33 1.68 29.33
CA PHE A 25 -8.57 0.95 28.07
C PHE A 25 -9.64 -0.14 28.19
N SER A 26 -9.90 -0.65 29.41
CA SER A 26 -10.99 -1.57 29.69
C SER A 26 -12.39 -0.98 29.47
N ALA A 27 -12.51 0.34 29.30
CA ALA A 27 -13.76 0.99 28.91
C ALA A 27 -14.13 0.77 27.43
N VAL A 28 -13.19 0.27 26.62
CA VAL A 28 -13.39 -0.02 25.19
C VAL A 28 -13.58 -1.52 25.03
N ASP A 29 -14.77 -1.93 24.58
CA ASP A 29 -15.06 -3.31 24.20
C ASP A 29 -14.71 -3.57 22.72
N ALA A 30 -14.72 -4.85 22.32
CA ALA A 30 -14.36 -5.26 20.96
C ALA A 30 -15.36 -4.71 19.91
N ASP A 31 -16.65 -4.67 20.26
CA ASP A 31 -17.71 -4.16 19.37
C ASP A 31 -17.52 -2.66 19.10
N THR A 32 -17.13 -1.89 20.10
CA THR A 32 -16.77 -0.47 19.97
C THR A 32 -15.62 -0.27 19.01
N VAL A 33 -14.57 -1.10 19.10
CA VAL A 33 -13.44 -1.02 18.15
C VAL A 33 -13.89 -1.38 16.75
N GLN A 34 -14.69 -2.44 16.60
CA GLN A 34 -15.15 -2.93 15.30
C GLN A 34 -16.07 -1.93 14.59
N ASN A 35 -16.92 -1.23 15.34
CA ASN A 35 -17.80 -0.20 14.80
C ASN A 35 -17.07 1.09 14.44
N LEU A 36 -15.96 1.41 15.11
CA LEU A 36 -15.22 2.66 14.89
C LEU A 36 -14.03 2.53 13.94
N GLU A 37 -13.44 1.34 13.80
CA GLU A 37 -12.28 1.16 12.93
C GLU A 37 -12.62 1.48 11.47
N LEU A 38 -11.64 2.01 10.73
CA LEU A 38 -11.76 2.47 9.34
C LEU A 38 -12.59 3.74 9.14
N LEU A 39 -13.28 4.26 10.15
CA LEU A 39 -13.99 5.54 10.06
C LEU A 39 -13.04 6.73 10.16
N ALA A 40 -13.34 7.82 9.44
CA ALA A 40 -12.68 9.12 9.51
C ALA A 40 -13.67 10.28 9.77
N PRO A 41 -14.29 10.33 10.98
CA PRO A 41 -15.42 11.22 11.27
C PRO A 41 -15.13 12.73 11.17
N THR A 42 -13.86 13.15 11.25
CA THR A 42 -13.48 14.56 11.04
C THR A 42 -13.58 14.99 9.58
N TYR A 43 -13.45 14.05 8.63
CA TYR A 43 -13.38 14.35 7.19
C TYR A 43 -14.54 13.78 6.37
N SER A 44 -15.36 12.88 6.96
CA SER A 44 -16.52 12.27 6.31
C SER A 44 -17.77 12.55 7.15
N ASP A 45 -18.71 13.32 6.59
CA ASP A 45 -20.00 13.59 7.25
C ASP A 45 -20.81 12.30 7.42
N ILE A 46 -20.69 11.35 6.49
CA ILE A 46 -21.34 10.03 6.57
C ILE A 46 -20.80 9.27 7.80
N ASP A 47 -19.48 9.21 7.96
CA ASP A 47 -18.84 8.52 9.09
C ASP A 47 -19.21 9.22 10.40
N LYS A 48 -19.26 10.56 10.38
CA LYS A 48 -19.66 11.35 11.55
C LYS A 48 -21.09 11.05 11.97
N SER A 49 -22.04 11.07 11.03
CA SER A 49 -23.44 10.72 11.30
C SER A 49 -23.58 9.28 11.81
N LEU A 50 -22.83 8.34 11.23
CA LEU A 50 -22.80 6.95 11.70
C LEU A 50 -22.31 6.85 13.15
N VAL A 51 -21.21 7.53 13.50
CA VAL A 51 -20.69 7.54 14.88
C VAL A 51 -21.70 8.11 15.87
N VAL A 52 -22.39 9.19 15.51
CA VAL A 52 -23.44 9.78 16.36
C VAL A 52 -24.56 8.79 16.60
N ASP A 53 -25.08 8.17 15.54
CA ASP A 53 -26.16 7.16 15.62
C ASP A 53 -25.74 5.94 16.46
N LEU A 54 -24.51 5.43 16.27
CA LEU A 54 -23.96 4.34 17.08
C LEU A 54 -23.86 4.71 18.57
N MET A 55 -23.48 5.95 18.88
CA MET A 55 -23.39 6.44 20.26
C MET A 55 -24.79 6.58 20.89
N GLU A 56 -25.77 7.05 20.14
CA GLU A 56 -27.16 7.21 20.59
C GLU A 56 -27.84 5.87 20.86
N ARG A 57 -27.58 4.86 20.01
CA ARG A 57 -28.08 3.49 20.20
C ARG A 57 -27.38 2.72 21.31
N GLY A 58 -26.26 3.24 21.84
CA GLY A 58 -25.48 2.55 22.87
C GLY A 58 -24.61 1.41 22.34
N GLU A 59 -24.40 1.34 21.02
CA GLU A 59 -23.60 0.29 20.36
C GLU A 59 -22.08 0.53 20.47
N ILE A 60 -21.69 1.76 20.78
CA ILE A 60 -20.30 2.10 21.15
C ILE A 60 -20.24 2.62 22.59
N PHE A 61 -19.17 2.22 23.28
CA PHE A 61 -18.96 2.49 24.71
C PHE A 61 -20.15 2.03 25.57
N SER A 62 -20.67 0.83 25.30
CA SER A 62 -21.87 0.27 25.95
C SER A 62 -21.78 0.24 27.48
N SER A 63 -20.57 0.05 28.02
CA SER A 63 -20.27 0.04 29.47
C SER A 63 -20.35 1.42 30.14
N GLN A 64 -20.30 2.52 29.38
CA GLN A 64 -20.30 3.87 29.91
C GLN A 64 -21.73 4.42 30.00
N GLN A 65 -22.23 4.56 31.23
CA GLN A 65 -23.59 5.05 31.53
C GLN A 65 -23.65 6.59 31.71
N ASP A 66 -22.52 7.21 32.04
CA ASP A 66 -22.43 8.65 32.29
C ASP A 66 -22.60 9.44 30.98
N ARG A 67 -23.67 10.26 30.91
CA ARG A 67 -24.01 11.04 29.71
C ARG A 67 -22.98 12.09 29.35
N ASP A 68 -22.36 12.73 30.34
CA ASP A 68 -21.35 13.77 30.10
C ASP A 68 -20.07 13.15 29.54
N ILE A 69 -19.66 12.00 30.09
CA ILE A 69 -18.53 11.23 29.56
C ILE A 69 -18.81 10.77 28.13
N ARG A 70 -19.99 10.19 27.86
CA ARG A 70 -20.37 9.75 26.50
C ARG A 70 -20.33 10.90 25.50
N LYS A 71 -20.80 12.09 25.89
CA LYS A 71 -20.75 13.29 25.04
C LYS A 71 -19.31 13.69 24.71
N ILE A 72 -18.40 13.69 25.70
CA ILE A 72 -16.99 14.01 25.46
C ILE A 72 -16.33 12.97 24.56
N LEU A 73 -16.61 11.68 24.76
CA LEU A 73 -16.11 10.62 23.89
C LEU A 73 -16.57 10.81 22.45
N LEU A 74 -17.86 11.12 22.24
CA LEU A 74 -18.41 11.41 20.92
C LEU A 74 -17.69 12.59 20.26
N GLU A 75 -17.51 13.71 20.99
CA GLU A 75 -16.78 14.88 20.50
C GLU A 75 -15.34 14.53 20.11
N ASN A 76 -14.64 13.73 20.93
CA ASN A 76 -13.28 13.29 20.64
C ASN A 76 -13.18 12.41 19.38
N ILE A 77 -14.13 11.51 19.17
CA ILE A 77 -14.19 10.64 17.99
C ILE A 77 -14.47 11.49 16.75
N CYS A 78 -15.46 12.37 16.81
CA CYS A 78 -15.80 13.29 15.72
C CYS A 78 -14.66 14.25 15.36
N ALA A 79 -13.83 14.63 16.33
CA ALA A 79 -12.65 15.48 16.16
C ALA A 79 -11.34 14.70 15.93
N PHE A 80 -11.40 13.38 15.74
CA PHE A 80 -10.22 12.56 15.53
C PHE A 80 -9.63 12.76 14.11
N PRO A 81 -8.39 13.29 13.97
CA PRO A 81 -7.83 13.61 12.68
C PRO A 81 -7.35 12.35 11.96
N GLY A 82 -8.20 11.81 11.10
CA GLY A 82 -7.89 10.72 10.17
C GLY A 82 -8.69 9.46 10.46
N VAL A 83 -8.24 8.36 9.86
CA VAL A 83 -8.88 7.05 10.01
C VAL A 83 -8.55 6.45 11.37
N ILE A 84 -9.57 6.02 12.12
CA ILE A 84 -9.43 5.29 13.37
C ILE A 84 -8.89 3.89 13.04
N ARG A 85 -7.73 3.55 13.62
CA ARG A 85 -7.03 2.28 13.33
C ARG A 85 -7.14 1.30 14.49
N SER A 86 -7.13 0.02 14.15
CA SER A 86 -7.17 -1.09 15.10
C SER A 86 -6.02 -2.08 14.84
N LEU A 87 -5.89 -3.07 15.72
CA LEU A 87 -4.99 -4.21 15.48
C LEU A 87 -5.45 -5.03 14.27
N ARG A 88 -6.76 -5.15 14.02
CA ARG A 88 -7.27 -5.83 12.83
C ARG A 88 -6.82 -5.10 11.57
N THR A 89 -6.98 -3.77 11.51
CA THR A 89 -6.56 -2.98 10.33
C THR A 89 -5.05 -3.04 10.11
N PHE A 90 -4.26 -3.19 11.18
CA PHE A 90 -2.82 -3.45 11.08
C PHE A 90 -2.53 -4.75 10.33
N PHE A 91 -3.18 -5.86 10.71
CA PHE A 91 -2.99 -7.14 10.02
C PHE A 91 -3.52 -7.13 8.59
N GLU A 92 -4.67 -6.48 8.33
CA GLU A 92 -5.18 -6.32 6.95
C GLU A 92 -4.21 -5.50 6.08
N THR A 93 -3.63 -4.43 6.62
CA THR A 93 -2.58 -3.65 5.93
C THR A 93 -1.36 -4.53 5.64
N HIS A 94 -1.01 -5.45 6.55
CA HIS A 94 0.13 -6.34 6.35
C HIS A 94 -0.07 -7.31 5.19
N LYS A 95 -1.29 -7.86 5.03
CA LYS A 95 -1.65 -8.71 3.88
C LYS A 95 -1.44 -7.99 2.55
N TYR A 96 -1.70 -6.69 2.51
CA TYR A 96 -1.46 -5.86 1.32
C TYR A 96 0.03 -5.59 1.09
N LEU A 97 0.81 -5.38 2.15
CA LEU A 97 2.24 -5.09 2.03
C LEU A 97 3.08 -6.31 1.65
N GLU A 98 2.63 -7.52 1.97
CA GLU A 98 3.35 -8.76 1.71
C GLU A 98 3.72 -8.97 0.23
N PRO A 99 2.80 -8.89 -0.76
CA PRO A 99 3.15 -9.01 -2.17
C PRO A 99 4.10 -7.90 -2.66
N LEU A 100 3.99 -6.69 -2.09
CA LEU A 100 4.89 -5.58 -2.43
C LEU A 100 6.31 -5.86 -1.94
N CYS A 101 6.43 -6.38 -0.71
CA CYS A 101 7.70 -6.82 -0.16
C CYS A 101 8.29 -7.94 -1.02
N GLU A 102 7.49 -8.92 -1.41
CA GLU A 102 7.93 -10.02 -2.27
C GLU A 102 8.51 -9.51 -3.58
N ALA A 103 7.80 -8.63 -4.29
CA ALA A 103 8.27 -8.04 -5.54
C ALA A 103 9.59 -7.28 -5.35
N LEU A 104 9.71 -6.46 -4.30
CA LEU A 104 10.94 -5.71 -4.03
C LEU A 104 12.12 -6.61 -3.63
N ARG A 105 11.88 -7.70 -2.91
CA ARG A 105 12.91 -8.70 -2.56
C ARG A 105 13.40 -9.42 -3.81
N GLN A 106 12.48 -9.87 -4.65
CA GLN A 106 12.82 -10.52 -5.91
C GLN A 106 13.59 -9.56 -6.83
N LEU A 107 13.20 -8.29 -6.91
CA LEU A 107 13.93 -7.28 -7.67
C LEU A 107 15.39 -7.12 -7.20
N LEU A 108 15.62 -7.08 -5.87
CA LEU A 108 16.95 -7.00 -5.28
C LEU A 108 17.79 -8.27 -5.51
N GLY A 109 17.14 -9.43 -5.62
CA GLY A 109 17.79 -10.73 -5.79
C GLY A 109 18.87 -10.97 -4.72
N GLU A 110 20.03 -11.44 -5.16
CA GLU A 110 21.19 -11.72 -4.29
C GLU A 110 21.79 -10.48 -3.60
N GLN A 111 21.42 -9.26 -4.04
CA GLN A 111 21.89 -8.01 -3.41
C GLN A 111 21.08 -7.64 -2.15
N MET A 112 20.07 -8.43 -1.80
CA MET A 112 19.39 -8.31 -0.51
C MET A 112 20.28 -8.86 0.62
N LYS A 113 20.83 -7.97 1.46
CA LYS A 113 21.71 -8.35 2.59
C LYS A 113 21.12 -8.11 3.97
N ARG A 114 20.18 -7.18 4.08
CA ARG A 114 19.55 -6.76 5.35
C ARG A 114 18.06 -6.54 5.12
N THR A 115 17.53 -5.43 5.61
CA THR A 115 16.17 -4.99 5.29
C THR A 115 16.11 -4.48 3.86
N ILE A 116 14.92 -4.56 3.25
CA ILE A 116 14.63 -4.01 1.91
C ILE A 116 15.14 -2.56 1.81
N ARG A 117 14.76 -1.71 2.78
CA ARG A 117 15.20 -0.31 2.85
C ARG A 117 16.72 -0.19 2.86
N SER A 118 17.41 -0.90 3.75
CA SER A 118 18.87 -0.82 3.87
C SER A 118 19.58 -1.26 2.58
N SER A 119 19.06 -2.28 1.90
CA SER A 119 19.60 -2.74 0.61
C SER A 119 19.42 -1.68 -0.46
N PHE A 120 18.21 -1.13 -0.64
CA PHE A 120 17.97 -0.07 -1.62
C PHE A 120 18.78 1.20 -1.32
N THR A 121 18.89 1.60 -0.05
CA THR A 121 19.72 2.75 0.34
C THR A 121 21.18 2.55 -0.04
N GLY A 122 21.73 1.34 0.15
CA GLY A 122 23.12 1.03 -0.23
C GLY A 122 23.36 0.92 -1.74
N LEU A 123 22.29 0.78 -2.53
CA LEU A 123 22.35 0.67 -3.99
C LEU A 123 21.92 1.97 -4.70
N PHE A 124 21.57 3.02 -3.95
CA PHE A 124 21.10 4.27 -4.51
C PHE A 124 22.25 5.22 -4.85
N PHE A 125 22.23 5.74 -6.07
CA PHE A 125 23.14 6.77 -6.54
C PHE A 125 22.31 7.86 -7.19
N THR A 126 22.45 9.10 -6.69
CA THR A 126 21.64 10.24 -7.15
C THR A 126 21.78 10.39 -8.67
N PRO A 127 20.67 10.30 -9.43
CA PRO A 127 20.69 10.53 -10.86
C PRO A 127 20.98 12.01 -11.17
N SER A 128 21.33 12.32 -12.42
CA SER A 128 21.54 13.72 -12.85
C SER A 128 20.27 14.57 -12.71
N LYS A 129 19.10 13.94 -12.87
CA LYS A 129 17.78 14.53 -12.72
C LYS A 129 16.94 13.66 -11.81
N ASN A 130 16.37 14.24 -10.77
CA ASN A 130 15.42 13.54 -9.91
C ASN A 130 14.05 13.62 -10.55
N MET A 131 13.57 12.50 -11.09
CA MET A 131 12.26 12.40 -11.73
C MET A 131 11.24 11.84 -10.73
N VAL A 132 10.00 12.28 -10.83
CA VAL A 132 8.86 11.71 -10.12
C VAL A 132 7.72 11.43 -11.08
N GLN A 133 7.10 10.27 -10.94
CA GLN A 133 5.97 9.85 -11.74
C GLN A 133 4.70 10.52 -11.23
N VAL A 134 4.06 11.32 -12.08
CA VAL A 134 2.81 12.02 -11.76
C VAL A 134 1.57 11.24 -12.19
N ASN A 135 1.69 10.45 -13.27
CA ASN A 135 0.66 9.54 -13.77
C ASN A 135 1.30 8.35 -14.51
N GLU A 136 0.49 7.46 -15.08
CA GLU A 136 1.00 6.23 -15.72
C GLU A 136 1.95 6.48 -16.90
N THR A 137 1.87 7.65 -17.52
CA THR A 137 2.58 7.98 -18.76
C THR A 137 3.63 9.08 -18.62
N GLU A 138 3.64 9.79 -17.50
CA GLU A 138 4.39 11.05 -17.37
C GLU A 138 5.26 11.07 -16.10
N ASP A 139 6.51 11.48 -16.33
CA ASP A 139 7.51 11.78 -15.32
C ASP A 139 7.85 13.27 -15.37
N VAL A 140 7.88 13.92 -14.21
CA VAL A 140 8.26 15.33 -14.05
C VAL A 140 9.55 15.44 -13.26
N GLU A 141 10.43 16.35 -13.65
CA GLU A 141 11.67 16.62 -12.93
C GLU A 141 11.41 17.49 -11.69
N ILE A 142 11.89 17.05 -10.53
CA ILE A 142 11.86 17.81 -9.29
C ILE A 142 12.89 18.94 -9.39
N GLN A 143 12.39 20.17 -9.55
CA GLN A 143 13.21 21.38 -9.74
C GLN A 143 13.85 21.89 -8.43
N VAL A 144 13.42 21.40 -7.27
CA VAL A 144 13.99 21.78 -5.98
C VAL A 144 15.21 20.92 -5.69
N ALA A 145 16.29 21.55 -5.21
CA ALA A 145 17.48 20.82 -4.79
C ALA A 145 17.15 19.85 -3.65
N LEU A 146 17.40 18.56 -3.88
CA LEU A 146 17.24 17.50 -2.88
C LEU A 146 18.61 17.07 -2.38
N SER A 147 18.72 16.84 -1.07
CA SER A 147 19.83 16.06 -0.54
C SER A 147 19.79 14.62 -1.08
N GLN A 148 20.93 13.92 -1.03
CA GLN A 148 20.99 12.51 -1.45
C GLN A 148 19.96 11.64 -0.67
N GLN A 149 19.76 11.94 0.61
CA GLN A 149 18.81 11.20 1.43
C GLN A 149 17.36 11.45 1.01
N GLU A 150 16.99 12.69 0.70
CA GLU A 150 15.65 13.04 0.22
C GLU A 150 15.39 12.42 -1.16
N ALA A 151 16.33 12.54 -2.09
CA ALA A 151 16.25 11.92 -3.41
C ALA A 151 16.08 10.39 -3.30
N MET A 152 16.85 9.73 -2.42
CA MET A 152 16.71 8.30 -2.16
C MET A 152 15.32 7.95 -1.61
N MET A 153 14.81 8.75 -0.67
CA MET A 153 13.49 8.50 -0.07
C MET A 153 12.34 8.70 -1.07
N VAL A 154 12.45 9.67 -1.99
CA VAL A 154 11.49 9.87 -3.07
C VAL A 154 11.51 8.64 -4.00
N ALA A 155 12.68 8.29 -4.53
CA ALA A 155 12.86 7.13 -5.41
C ALA A 155 12.40 5.82 -4.76
N TYR A 156 12.68 5.64 -3.46
CA TYR A 156 12.25 4.47 -2.70
C TYR A 156 10.73 4.44 -2.52
N THR A 157 10.10 5.58 -2.22
CA THR A 157 8.64 5.68 -2.13
C THR A 157 7.97 5.36 -3.46
N GLU A 158 8.54 5.86 -4.56
CA GLU A 158 8.05 5.54 -5.91
C GLU A 158 8.12 4.05 -6.24
N LEU A 159 9.15 3.32 -5.80
CA LEU A 159 9.19 1.87 -5.96
C LEU A 159 8.04 1.17 -5.25
N TRP A 160 7.72 1.58 -4.00
CA TRP A 160 6.56 1.03 -3.30
C TRP A 160 5.26 1.38 -4.01
N ALA A 161 5.13 2.59 -4.53
CA ALA A 161 3.95 2.99 -5.31
C ALA A 161 3.82 2.22 -6.63
N PHE A 162 4.93 1.97 -7.33
CA PHE A 162 4.94 1.15 -8.53
C PHE A 162 4.48 -0.27 -8.20
N CYS A 163 5.10 -0.90 -7.20
CA CYS A 163 4.72 -2.25 -6.79
C CYS A 163 3.25 -2.30 -6.35
N SER A 164 2.76 -1.27 -5.65
CA SER A 164 1.38 -1.22 -5.15
C SER A 164 0.34 -1.13 -6.27
N ARG A 165 0.66 -0.45 -7.38
CA ARG A 165 -0.22 -0.38 -8.56
C ARG A 165 -0.23 -1.66 -9.37
N HIS A 166 0.88 -2.40 -9.37
CA HIS A 166 1.09 -3.54 -10.28
C HIS A 166 1.27 -4.89 -9.57
N PHE A 167 0.90 -5.00 -8.29
CA PHE A 167 1.20 -6.20 -7.48
C PHE A 167 0.60 -7.48 -8.06
N ASP A 168 -0.61 -7.41 -8.63
CA ASP A 168 -1.32 -8.54 -9.22
C ASP A 168 -0.67 -9.04 -10.51
N GLY A 169 0.13 -8.20 -11.17
CA GLY A 169 0.99 -8.56 -12.30
C GLY A 169 2.42 -8.93 -11.89
N LEU A 170 2.93 -8.42 -10.76
CA LEU A 170 4.29 -8.69 -10.29
C LEU A 170 4.40 -10.01 -9.53
N THR A 171 3.36 -10.40 -8.78
CA THR A 171 3.36 -11.63 -7.98
C THR A 171 2.22 -12.56 -8.39
N ALA A 172 2.19 -13.76 -7.80
CA ALA A 172 1.06 -14.69 -7.94
C ALA A 172 -0.11 -14.34 -6.98
N SER A 173 0.01 -13.24 -6.21
CA SER A 173 -1.00 -12.84 -5.25
C SER A 173 -2.24 -12.28 -5.95
N THR A 174 -3.39 -12.53 -5.36
CA THR A 174 -4.68 -12.03 -5.86
C THR A 174 -5.24 -11.02 -4.87
N PRO A 175 -5.90 -9.95 -5.36
CA PRO A 175 -6.65 -9.05 -4.48
C PRO A 175 -7.66 -9.82 -3.63
N ARG A 176 -7.99 -9.28 -2.46
CA ARG A 176 -9.11 -9.79 -1.67
C ARG A 176 -10.39 -9.61 -2.49
N LYS A 177 -11.21 -10.66 -2.55
CA LYS A 177 -12.52 -10.58 -3.20
C LYS A 177 -13.54 -9.89 -2.30
N GLU A 178 -14.52 -9.25 -2.92
CA GLU A 178 -15.71 -8.79 -2.24
C GLU A 178 -16.66 -9.96 -1.93
N THR A 179 -17.54 -9.76 -0.95
CA THR A 179 -18.54 -10.78 -0.57
C THR A 179 -19.51 -11.01 -1.72
N GLY A 180 -19.68 -12.26 -2.15
CA GLY A 180 -20.53 -12.63 -3.27
C GLY A 180 -19.82 -12.66 -4.63
N GLU A 181 -18.66 -12.03 -4.75
CA GLU A 181 -17.89 -11.99 -6.00
C GLU A 181 -17.08 -13.29 -6.23
N PRO A 182 -16.78 -13.63 -7.50
CA PRO A 182 -15.93 -14.77 -7.83
C PRO A 182 -14.50 -14.56 -7.34
N LYS A 183 -13.77 -15.67 -7.18
CA LYS A 183 -12.35 -15.61 -6.80
C LYS A 183 -11.55 -15.00 -7.96
N PRO A 184 -10.71 -13.97 -7.73
CA PRO A 184 -9.88 -13.40 -8.77
C PRO A 184 -8.92 -14.44 -9.35
N LEU A 185 -8.68 -14.35 -10.65
CA LEU A 185 -7.66 -15.15 -11.32
C LEU A 185 -6.28 -14.57 -11.04
N VAL A 186 -5.30 -15.47 -10.91
CA VAL A 186 -3.88 -15.09 -10.81
C VAL A 186 -3.44 -14.52 -12.16
N LYS A 187 -2.93 -13.28 -12.19
CA LYS A 187 -2.46 -12.62 -13.42
C LYS A 187 -0.93 -12.64 -13.59
N GLY A 188 -0.17 -12.60 -12.50
CA GLY A 188 1.29 -12.58 -12.50
C GLY A 188 1.94 -13.93 -12.18
N PRO A 189 3.29 -14.01 -12.25
CA PRO A 189 4.21 -12.92 -12.62
C PRO A 189 4.24 -12.67 -14.13
N ASN A 190 4.04 -11.42 -14.54
CA ASN A 190 4.08 -10.98 -15.93
C ASN A 190 5.48 -10.43 -16.27
N PRO A 191 6.22 -11.05 -17.22
CA PRO A 191 7.58 -10.63 -17.58
C PRO A 191 7.71 -9.18 -18.05
N VAL A 192 6.70 -8.63 -18.74
CA VAL A 192 6.72 -7.22 -19.19
C VAL A 192 6.58 -6.26 -18.03
N VAL A 193 5.71 -6.56 -17.06
CA VAL A 193 5.57 -5.74 -15.84
C VAL A 193 6.85 -5.77 -15.02
N TRP A 194 7.51 -6.93 -14.94
CA TRP A 194 8.83 -7.07 -14.33
C TRP A 194 9.92 -6.27 -15.04
N GLN A 195 9.91 -6.25 -16.38
CA GLN A 195 10.81 -5.42 -17.16
C GLN A 195 10.56 -3.93 -16.92
N HIS A 196 9.31 -3.50 -16.82
CA HIS A 196 8.94 -2.13 -16.49
C HIS A 196 9.43 -1.74 -15.10
N LEU A 197 9.20 -2.58 -14.08
CA LEU A 197 9.72 -2.36 -12.72
C LEU A 197 11.26 -2.24 -12.73
N ALA A 198 11.94 -3.12 -13.45
CA ALA A 198 13.40 -3.09 -13.55
C ALA A 198 13.90 -1.79 -14.21
N ARG A 199 13.33 -1.38 -15.35
CA ARG A 199 13.66 -0.10 -16.01
C ARG A 199 13.38 1.08 -15.08
N PHE A 200 12.23 1.06 -14.42
CA PHE A 200 11.80 2.11 -13.50
C PHE A 200 12.82 2.28 -12.36
N ALA A 201 13.18 1.19 -11.67
CA ALA A 201 14.17 1.22 -10.58
C ALA A 201 15.53 1.78 -11.04
N LEU A 202 16.04 1.33 -12.19
CA LEU A 202 17.30 1.83 -12.74
C LEU A 202 17.22 3.33 -13.08
N SER A 203 16.11 3.77 -13.66
CA SER A 203 15.88 5.19 -14.01
C SER A 203 15.87 6.12 -12.78
N ARG A 204 15.44 5.59 -11.63
CA ARG A 204 15.42 6.31 -10.35
C ARG A 204 16.75 6.29 -9.60
N GLY A 205 17.81 5.75 -10.20
CA GLY A 205 19.17 5.78 -9.64
C GLY A 205 19.55 4.56 -8.79
N PHE A 206 18.73 3.51 -8.77
CA PHE A 206 19.11 2.26 -8.10
C PHE A 206 20.00 1.41 -9.00
N ARG A 207 21.17 1.00 -8.49
CA ARG A 207 22.10 0.10 -9.20
C ARG A 207 21.87 -1.33 -8.79
N ILE A 208 20.95 -2.00 -9.45
CA ILE A 208 20.54 -3.38 -9.13
C ILE A 208 20.97 -4.32 -10.25
N SER A 209 21.90 -5.23 -9.98
CA SER A 209 22.45 -6.13 -11.00
C SER A 209 21.39 -7.04 -11.62
N HIS A 210 20.44 -7.50 -10.80
CA HIS A 210 19.33 -8.32 -11.27
C HIS A 210 18.39 -7.53 -12.21
N ALA A 211 18.06 -6.28 -11.87
CA ALA A 211 17.27 -5.40 -12.74
C ALA A 211 17.97 -5.12 -14.08
N GLN A 212 19.30 -4.94 -14.06
CA GLN A 212 20.09 -4.81 -15.29
C GLN A 212 20.03 -6.08 -16.15
N ALA A 213 20.02 -7.27 -15.54
CA ALA A 213 19.88 -8.53 -16.27
C ALA A 213 18.47 -8.67 -16.88
N ILE A 214 17.41 -8.29 -16.17
CA ILE A 214 16.03 -8.30 -16.68
C ILE A 214 15.90 -7.38 -17.90
N THR A 215 16.42 -6.17 -17.81
CA THR A 215 16.30 -5.16 -18.88
C THR A 215 17.08 -5.50 -20.14
N LYS A 216 18.16 -6.30 -20.05
CA LYS A 216 18.95 -6.75 -21.20
C LYS A 216 18.28 -7.85 -22.03
N LYS A 217 17.28 -8.56 -21.51
CA LYS A 217 16.56 -9.63 -22.24
C LYS A 217 15.55 -9.07 -23.26
N GLN A 218 15.92 -7.97 -23.94
CA GLN A 218 15.02 -6.86 -24.24
C GLN A 218 13.98 -7.08 -25.35
N GLU A 219 14.09 -8.11 -26.17
CA GLU A 219 13.31 -8.20 -27.42
C GLU A 219 12.19 -9.25 -27.41
N HIS A 220 12.25 -10.29 -26.58
CA HIS A 220 11.28 -11.40 -26.70
C HIS A 220 9.99 -11.23 -25.90
N TYR A 221 9.94 -10.41 -24.85
CA TYR A 221 8.77 -10.43 -23.96
C TYR A 221 7.51 -9.75 -24.53
N HIS A 222 7.64 -8.65 -25.29
CA HIS A 222 6.50 -8.01 -25.93
C HIS A 222 5.96 -8.85 -27.09
N ALA A 223 6.84 -9.38 -27.94
CA ALA A 223 6.49 -10.32 -29.00
C ALA A 223 5.80 -11.57 -28.43
N GLN A 224 6.36 -12.18 -27.38
CA GLN A 224 5.79 -13.36 -26.74
C GLN A 224 4.42 -13.10 -26.10
N LEU A 225 4.21 -11.96 -25.44
CA LEU A 225 2.89 -11.58 -24.90
C LEU A 225 1.86 -11.29 -25.99
N ALA A 226 2.27 -10.65 -27.08
CA ALA A 226 1.42 -10.45 -28.25
C ALA A 226 1.04 -11.79 -28.89
N ILE A 227 1.99 -12.71 -29.05
CA ILE A 227 1.76 -14.07 -29.54
C ILE A 227 0.82 -14.84 -28.61
N ASP A 228 1.03 -14.79 -27.30
CA ASP A 228 0.16 -15.46 -26.32
C ASP A 228 -1.26 -14.89 -26.34
N TYR A 229 -1.40 -13.58 -26.54
CA TYR A 229 -2.70 -12.94 -26.75
C TYR A 229 -3.35 -13.41 -28.05
N LEU A 230 -2.61 -13.42 -29.17
CA LEU A 230 -3.10 -13.88 -30.47
C LEU A 230 -3.54 -15.35 -30.42
N ARG A 231 -2.79 -16.21 -29.74
CA ARG A 231 -3.15 -17.63 -29.50
C ARG A 231 -4.43 -17.77 -28.68
N LYS A 232 -4.62 -16.95 -27.64
CA LYS A 232 -5.88 -16.93 -26.86
C LYS A 232 -7.06 -16.43 -27.69
N ALA A 233 -6.86 -15.40 -28.51
CA ALA A 233 -7.89 -14.82 -29.35
C ALA A 233 -8.26 -15.71 -30.56
N LYS A 234 -7.31 -16.51 -31.07
CA LYS A 234 -7.51 -17.47 -32.17
C LYS A 234 -6.89 -18.84 -31.85
N PRO A 235 -7.56 -19.68 -31.05
CA PRO A 235 -7.02 -20.97 -30.60
C PRO A 235 -6.76 -21.98 -31.74
N MET A 236 -7.45 -21.83 -32.87
CA MET A 236 -7.36 -22.73 -34.04
C MET A 236 -6.20 -22.39 -34.98
N CYS A 237 -5.44 -21.32 -34.71
CA CYS A 237 -4.33 -20.85 -35.55
C CYS A 237 -3.02 -21.09 -34.80
N SER A 238 -2.21 -22.05 -35.27
CA SER A 238 -0.94 -22.45 -34.61
C SER A 238 0.26 -21.59 -34.98
N ASP A 239 0.16 -20.76 -36.02
CA ASP A 239 1.34 -20.24 -36.75
C ASP A 239 1.74 -18.80 -36.37
N PHE A 240 1.53 -18.39 -35.11
CA PHE A 240 2.05 -17.10 -34.64
C PHE A 240 3.54 -17.24 -34.28
N SER A 241 4.41 -16.61 -35.09
CA SER A 241 5.87 -16.48 -34.92
C SER A 241 6.24 -15.05 -34.49
N ASP A 242 7.45 -14.87 -33.96
CA ASP A 242 8.02 -13.54 -33.67
C ASP A 242 8.04 -12.65 -34.93
N ASP A 243 8.06 -13.23 -36.15
CA ASP A 243 8.01 -12.48 -37.42
C ASP A 243 6.65 -11.80 -37.71
N HIS A 244 5.60 -12.16 -36.95
CA HIS A 244 4.25 -11.64 -37.12
C HIS A 244 3.92 -10.47 -36.17
N VAL A 245 4.85 -10.05 -35.31
CA VAL A 245 4.68 -9.00 -34.28
C VAL A 245 5.83 -8.00 -34.35
#